data_AF-A0A9N9LM57-F1
#
_entry.id   AF-A0A9N9LM57-F1
#
_cell.length_a   1.000
_cell.length_b   1.000
_cell.length_c   1.000
_cell.angle_alpha   90.00
_cell.angle_beta   90.00
_cell.angle_gamma   90.00
#
_symmetry.space_group_name_H-M   'P 1'
#
loop_
_entity.id
_entity.type
_entity.pdbx_description
1 polymer ?
#
loop_
_entity_poly.entity_id
_entity_poly.type
_entity_poly.pdbx_seq_one_letter_code
_entity_poly.pdbx_strand_id
1 'polypeptide(L)'
;MKDLKIGIELLTSTFYSNNNNNHSQINKRLTTATSKKDTPTTDMASNSNAVPAGKVDISQNNMDSPEHQTLYERGIEMRRKVVGEDYVAASLETNSGDFTRPLVQFATESAWGTIWTRPGLELKTRSLLNLVMLTALGKWIELGTHVRGAVRNGATEVEIREALLQASAYCGLPAGMEAFRVADRVLSEMEGKGELVRG
;
A
#
# COMPACT_ATOMS: atom_id res chain seq x y z
N MET A 1 -17.82 39.14 -9.43
CA MET A 1 -18.29 37.86 -8.85
C MET A 1 -19.00 36.93 -9.85
N LYS A 2 -19.17 37.28 -11.13
CA LYS A 2 -19.73 36.37 -12.15
C LYS A 2 -18.64 35.56 -12.89
N ASP A 3 -17.42 36.07 -12.96
CA ASP A 3 -16.34 35.46 -13.75
C ASP A 3 -15.61 34.29 -13.05
N LEU A 4 -15.72 34.16 -11.72
CA LEU A 4 -15.11 33.05 -10.97
C LEU A 4 -15.94 31.76 -11.03
N LYS A 5 -17.26 31.85 -11.27
CA LYS A 5 -18.14 30.67 -11.42
C LYS A 5 -17.95 29.96 -12.76
N ILE A 6 -17.66 30.70 -13.83
CA ILE A 6 -17.44 30.15 -15.17
C ILE A 6 -16.14 29.29 -15.22
N GLY A 7 -15.12 29.66 -14.45
CA GLY A 7 -13.85 28.92 -14.40
C GLY A 7 -13.95 27.53 -13.75
N ILE A 8 -14.82 27.34 -12.75
CA ILE A 8 -14.96 26.06 -12.04
C ILE A 8 -15.81 25.06 -12.84
N GLU A 9 -16.83 25.54 -13.58
CA GLU A 9 -17.66 24.70 -14.45
C GLU A 9 -16.89 24.21 -15.70
N LEU A 10 -15.97 25.02 -16.25
CA LEU A 10 -15.10 24.57 -17.36
C LEU A 10 -14.06 23.53 -16.93
N LEU A 11 -13.49 23.65 -15.73
CA LEU A 11 -12.48 22.70 -15.24
C LEU A 11 -13.11 21.35 -14.87
N THR A 12 -14.31 21.33 -14.30
CA THR A 12 -15.03 20.08 -13.98
C THR A 12 -15.54 19.37 -15.23
N SER A 13 -16.08 20.11 -16.21
CA SER A 13 -16.55 19.57 -17.49
C SER A 13 -15.42 18.93 -18.32
N THR A 14 -14.26 19.60 -18.40
CA THR A 14 -13.11 19.11 -19.18
C THR A 14 -12.48 17.87 -18.54
N PHE A 15 -12.44 17.81 -17.21
CA PHE A 15 -11.91 16.64 -16.49
C PHE A 15 -12.83 15.42 -16.58
N TYR A 16 -14.16 15.62 -16.47
CA TYR A 16 -15.14 14.54 -16.64
C TYR A 16 -15.20 14.00 -18.08
N SER A 17 -15.10 14.88 -19.08
CA SER A 17 -15.13 14.49 -20.50
C SER A 17 -13.87 13.70 -20.93
N ASN A 18 -12.69 14.10 -20.43
CA ASN A 18 -11.45 13.37 -20.73
C ASN A 18 -11.40 11.98 -20.10
N ASN A 19 -11.98 11.78 -18.91
CA ASN A 19 -11.94 10.48 -18.24
C ASN A 19 -12.89 9.46 -18.91
N ASN A 20 -14.08 9.90 -19.36
CA ASN A 20 -15.02 9.04 -20.08
C ASN A 20 -14.56 8.69 -21.50
N ASN A 21 -13.86 9.60 -22.18
CA ASN A 21 -13.32 9.33 -23.51
C ASN A 21 -12.18 8.29 -23.48
N ASN A 22 -11.35 8.26 -22.43
CA ASN A 22 -10.28 7.26 -22.31
C ASN A 22 -10.83 5.84 -22.05
N HIS A 23 -11.84 5.68 -21.20
CA HIS A 23 -12.46 4.35 -20.96
C HIS A 23 -13.22 3.81 -22.18
N SER A 24 -13.89 4.68 -22.95
CA SER A 24 -14.59 4.30 -24.19
C SER A 24 -13.63 3.82 -25.28
N GLN A 25 -12.47 4.49 -25.44
CA GLN A 25 -11.49 4.14 -26.47
C GLN A 25 -10.68 2.88 -26.12
N ILE A 26 -10.41 2.64 -24.84
CA ILE A 26 -9.76 1.40 -24.38
C ILE A 26 -10.69 0.20 -24.57
N ASN A 27 -11.98 0.33 -24.24
CA ASN A 27 -12.94 -0.75 -24.45
C ASN A 27 -13.24 -1.02 -25.93
N LYS A 28 -13.25 0.00 -26.80
CA LYS A 28 -13.36 -0.21 -28.26
C LYS A 28 -12.19 -0.96 -28.86
N ARG A 29 -10.96 -0.75 -28.37
CA ARG A 29 -9.77 -1.47 -28.85
C ARG A 29 -9.77 -2.94 -28.42
N LEU A 30 -10.30 -3.24 -27.24
CA LEU A 30 -10.45 -4.61 -26.73
C LEU A 30 -11.56 -5.40 -27.46
N THR A 31 -12.62 -4.74 -27.93
CA THR A 31 -13.70 -5.42 -28.67
C THR A 31 -13.42 -5.63 -30.16
N THR A 32 -12.57 -4.80 -30.79
CA THR A 32 -12.14 -5.04 -32.19
C THR A 32 -11.08 -6.14 -32.35
N ALA A 33 -10.45 -6.59 -31.27
CA ALA A 33 -9.46 -7.66 -31.32
C ALA A 33 -10.07 -9.08 -31.29
N THR A 34 -11.39 -9.22 -31.09
CA THR A 34 -12.06 -10.52 -30.91
C THR A 34 -12.98 -10.95 -32.07
N SER A 35 -12.94 -10.27 -33.23
CA SER A 35 -13.76 -10.66 -34.38
C SER A 35 -12.97 -10.70 -35.69
N LYS A 36 -12.27 -11.81 -35.92
CA LYS A 36 -12.07 -12.40 -37.25
C LYS A 36 -11.98 -13.92 -37.09
N LYS A 37 -13.10 -14.59 -37.35
CA LYS A 37 -13.18 -16.03 -37.61
C LYS A 37 -12.90 -16.22 -39.10
N ASP A 38 -11.67 -16.60 -39.43
CA ASP A 38 -11.38 -17.33 -40.65
C ASP A 38 -10.79 -18.67 -40.21
N THR A 39 -11.51 -19.75 -40.47
CA THR A 39 -11.13 -21.12 -40.09
C THR A 39 -10.46 -21.79 -41.29
N PRO A 40 -9.16 -22.12 -41.26
CA PRO A 40 -8.63 -23.22 -42.04
C PRO A 40 -8.65 -24.48 -41.17
N THR A 41 -9.47 -25.43 -41.58
CA THR A 41 -9.43 -26.82 -41.10
C THR A 41 -8.01 -27.36 -41.23
N THR A 42 -7.33 -27.50 -40.10
CA THR A 42 -6.14 -28.34 -39.92
C THR A 42 -6.29 -29.09 -38.61
N ASP A 43 -5.92 -30.37 -38.66
CA ASP A 43 -6.24 -31.42 -37.72
C ASP A 43 -6.08 -31.05 -36.24
N MET A 44 -7.07 -31.45 -35.43
CA MET A 44 -6.94 -31.52 -33.98
C MET A 44 -5.96 -32.64 -33.57
N ALA A 45 -4.67 -32.40 -33.81
CA ALA A 45 -3.63 -33.03 -33.01
C ALA A 45 -3.63 -32.34 -31.64
N SER A 46 -3.84 -33.13 -30.59
CA SER A 46 -3.74 -32.75 -29.19
C SER A 46 -2.49 -31.91 -28.92
N ASN A 47 -2.62 -30.58 -28.83
CA ASN A 47 -1.56 -29.74 -28.30
C ASN A 47 -1.61 -29.81 -26.77
N SER A 48 -1.07 -30.88 -26.22
CA SER A 48 -0.91 -31.11 -24.78
C SER A 48 0.32 -30.38 -24.21
N ASN A 49 0.63 -29.17 -24.68
CA ASN A 49 1.67 -28.34 -24.08
C ASN A 49 1.16 -27.60 -22.83
N ALA A 50 0.47 -28.31 -21.94
CA ALA A 50 0.47 -27.91 -20.54
C ALA A 50 1.91 -28.13 -20.07
N VAL A 51 2.66 -27.05 -19.88
CA VAL A 51 3.98 -27.12 -19.23
C VAL A 51 3.75 -27.82 -17.89
N PRO A 52 4.31 -29.03 -17.68
CA PRO A 52 4.16 -29.68 -16.39
C PRO A 52 4.71 -28.74 -15.33
N ALA A 53 4.09 -28.69 -14.15
CA ALA A 53 4.58 -27.95 -13.00
C ALA A 53 5.95 -28.54 -12.56
N GLY A 54 6.99 -28.19 -13.31
CA GLY A 54 8.38 -28.51 -13.02
C GLY A 54 8.91 -27.48 -12.02
N LYS A 55 9.84 -27.93 -11.17
CA LYS A 55 10.58 -27.03 -10.30
C LYS A 55 11.24 -25.95 -11.16
N VAL A 56 10.80 -24.70 -10.99
CA VAL A 56 11.49 -23.55 -11.58
C VAL A 56 12.81 -23.39 -10.84
N ASP A 57 13.91 -23.37 -11.57
CA ASP A 57 15.21 -23.06 -11.00
C ASP A 57 15.27 -21.57 -10.63
N ILE A 58 15.36 -21.28 -9.33
CA ILE A 58 15.46 -19.93 -8.77
C ILE A 58 16.87 -19.65 -8.21
N SER A 59 17.86 -20.47 -8.55
CA SER A 59 19.24 -20.31 -8.04
C SER A 59 19.89 -19.00 -8.45
N GLN A 60 19.48 -18.42 -9.59
CA GLN A 60 19.91 -17.10 -10.04
C GLN A 60 19.05 -15.96 -9.45
N ASN A 61 18.76 -16.02 -8.16
CA ASN A 61 18.05 -14.96 -7.44
C ASN A 61 18.94 -13.72 -7.29
N ASN A 62 18.45 -12.55 -7.70
CA ASN A 62 19.19 -11.29 -7.55
C ASN A 62 19.00 -10.62 -6.18
N MET A 63 18.04 -11.08 -5.36
CA MET A 63 17.75 -10.48 -4.06
C MET A 63 18.90 -10.67 -3.05
N ASP A 64 19.82 -11.60 -3.28
CA ASP A 64 20.99 -11.82 -2.41
C ASP A 64 22.24 -11.03 -2.88
N SER A 65 22.08 -10.09 -3.82
CA SER A 65 23.17 -9.24 -4.31
C SER A 65 23.53 -8.07 -3.36
N PRO A 66 24.73 -7.49 -3.47
CA PRO A 66 25.16 -6.38 -2.60
C PRO A 66 24.23 -5.15 -2.61
N GLU A 67 23.62 -4.83 -3.76
CA GLU A 67 22.69 -3.70 -3.91
C GLU A 67 21.43 -3.90 -3.07
N HIS A 68 20.87 -5.12 -3.11
CA HIS A 68 19.71 -5.51 -2.34
C HIS A 68 20.03 -5.56 -0.83
N GLN A 69 21.19 -6.11 -0.46
CA GLN A 69 21.65 -6.12 0.93
C GLN A 69 21.72 -4.70 1.53
N THR A 70 22.25 -3.73 0.78
CA THR A 70 22.33 -2.33 1.22
C THR A 70 20.95 -1.69 1.44
N LEU A 71 19.97 -2.03 0.60
CA LEU A 71 18.58 -1.56 0.76
C LEU A 71 17.89 -2.25 1.94
N TYR A 72 18.14 -3.55 2.10
CA TYR A 72 17.55 -4.36 3.14
C TYR A 72 18.01 -3.90 4.54
N GLU A 73 19.31 -3.69 4.73
CA GLU A 73 19.88 -3.26 6.01
C GLU A 73 19.32 -1.89 6.45
N ARG A 74 19.30 -0.91 5.53
CA ARG A 74 18.65 0.40 5.76
C ARG A 74 17.16 0.24 6.06
N GLY A 75 16.50 -0.66 5.35
CA GLY A 75 15.08 -0.95 5.54
C GLY A 75 14.78 -1.52 6.92
N ILE A 76 15.59 -2.47 7.40
CA ILE A 76 15.46 -3.04 8.74
C ILE A 76 15.66 -1.97 9.81
N GLU A 77 16.70 -1.13 9.69
CA GLU A 77 16.93 -0.03 10.64
C GLU A 77 15.73 0.92 10.72
N MET A 78 15.23 1.38 9.57
CA MET A 78 14.07 2.26 9.52
C MET A 78 12.80 1.58 10.04
N ARG A 79 12.58 0.31 9.69
CA ARG A 79 11.42 -0.45 10.14
C ARG A 79 11.41 -0.59 11.66
N ARG A 80 12.56 -0.89 12.28
CA ARG A 80 12.71 -0.94 13.75
C ARG A 80 12.38 0.38 14.41
N LYS A 81 12.87 1.48 13.84
CA LYS A 81 12.57 2.85 14.32
C LYS A 81 11.07 3.14 14.33
N VAL A 82 10.35 2.74 13.28
CA VAL A 82 8.92 3.05 13.14
C VAL A 82 8.05 2.06 13.91
N VAL A 83 8.14 0.76 13.64
CA VAL A 83 7.19 -0.22 14.19
C VAL A 83 7.68 -0.92 15.46
N GLY A 84 8.94 -0.70 15.86
CA GLY A 84 9.54 -1.22 17.09
C GLY A 84 10.31 -2.54 16.89
N GLU A 85 11.34 -2.77 17.71
CA GLU A 85 12.21 -3.96 17.60
C GLU A 85 11.43 -5.26 17.72
N ASP A 86 10.60 -5.41 18.77
CA ASP A 86 9.86 -6.64 19.05
C ASP A 86 8.96 -7.05 17.89
N TYR A 87 8.33 -6.07 17.24
CA TYR A 87 7.49 -6.32 16.07
C TYR A 87 8.30 -6.78 14.87
N VAL A 88 9.46 -6.17 14.62
CA VAL A 88 10.34 -6.56 13.51
C VAL A 88 10.89 -7.97 13.75
N ALA A 89 11.36 -8.27 14.96
CA ALA A 89 11.86 -9.59 15.32
C ALA A 89 10.80 -10.68 15.09
N ALA A 90 9.59 -10.49 15.64
CA ALA A 90 8.48 -11.43 15.46
C ALA A 90 8.06 -11.59 13.98
N SER A 91 8.06 -10.48 13.22
CA SER A 91 7.74 -10.51 11.79
C SER A 91 8.77 -11.28 10.98
N LEU A 92 10.06 -11.11 11.25
CA LEU A 92 11.14 -11.82 10.55
C LEU A 92 11.14 -13.32 10.89
N GLU A 93 10.88 -13.67 12.14
CA GLU A 93 10.74 -15.06 12.57
C GLU A 93 9.57 -15.75 11.86
N THR A 94 8.38 -15.16 11.93
CA THR A 94 7.15 -15.72 11.35
C THR A 94 7.22 -15.84 9.82
N ASN A 95 7.98 -14.95 9.16
CA ASN A 95 8.05 -14.88 7.70
C ASN A 95 9.43 -15.27 7.13
N SER A 96 10.13 -16.15 7.83
CA SER A 96 11.46 -16.64 7.44
C SER A 96 11.44 -17.76 6.38
N GLY A 97 10.26 -18.35 6.11
CA GLY A 97 10.13 -19.45 5.16
C GLY A 97 10.35 -19.04 3.70
N ASP A 98 10.81 -19.97 2.87
CA ASP A 98 11.15 -19.72 1.45
C ASP A 98 10.01 -19.09 0.65
N PHE A 99 8.76 -19.40 0.98
CA PHE A 99 7.58 -18.84 0.31
C PHE A 99 7.38 -17.34 0.61
N THR A 100 7.63 -16.91 1.85
CA THR A 100 7.34 -15.55 2.32
C THR A 100 8.56 -14.64 2.26
N ARG A 101 9.77 -15.20 2.35
CA ARG A 101 11.05 -14.46 2.37
C ARG A 101 11.15 -13.42 1.23
N PRO A 102 10.87 -13.73 -0.06
CA PRO A 102 11.00 -12.74 -1.13
C PRO A 102 10.07 -11.53 -0.95
N LEU A 103 8.85 -11.76 -0.46
CA LEU A 103 7.89 -10.68 -0.22
C LEU A 103 8.33 -9.78 0.94
N VAL A 104 8.79 -10.37 2.05
CA VAL A 104 9.27 -9.61 3.21
C VAL A 104 10.52 -8.83 2.87
N GLN A 105 11.43 -9.42 2.11
CA GLN A 105 12.62 -8.74 1.64
C GLN A 105 12.25 -7.57 0.71
N PHE A 106 11.40 -7.80 -0.29
CA PHE A 106 10.91 -6.75 -1.18
C PHE A 106 10.22 -5.61 -0.41
N ALA A 107 9.35 -5.91 0.55
CA ALA A 107 8.69 -4.91 1.36
C ALA A 107 9.69 -4.11 2.23
N THR A 108 10.69 -4.79 2.78
CA THR A 108 11.77 -4.18 3.58
C THR A 108 12.59 -3.21 2.74
N GLU A 109 13.01 -3.62 1.56
CA GLU A 109 13.80 -2.80 0.65
C GLU A 109 12.98 -1.65 0.07
N SER A 110 11.86 -1.95 -0.57
CA SER A 110 11.08 -0.99 -1.35
C SER A 110 10.44 0.08 -0.47
N ALA A 111 9.73 -0.29 0.60
CA ALA A 111 9.09 0.71 1.45
C ALA A 111 10.13 1.33 2.40
N TRP A 112 10.72 0.52 3.27
CA TRP A 112 11.51 1.00 4.39
C TRP A 112 12.89 1.48 3.95
N GLY A 113 13.56 0.74 3.06
CA GLY A 113 14.90 1.04 2.57
C GLY A 113 14.95 2.20 1.57
N THR A 114 13.91 2.39 0.77
CA THR A 114 13.86 3.49 -0.21
C THR A 114 12.99 4.68 0.19
N ILE A 115 11.70 4.51 0.47
CA ILE A 115 10.78 5.66 0.56
C ILE A 115 10.81 6.31 1.94
N TRP A 116 10.84 5.52 3.01
CA TRP A 116 10.84 6.01 4.38
C TRP A 116 12.16 6.69 4.79
N THR A 117 13.25 6.39 4.09
CA THR A 117 14.58 7.00 4.30
C THR A 117 14.78 8.30 3.51
N ARG A 118 13.85 8.68 2.61
CA ARG A 118 13.98 9.90 1.82
C ARG A 118 13.80 11.16 2.66
N PRO A 119 14.59 12.22 2.39
CA PRO A 119 14.34 13.53 2.97
C PRO A 119 13.05 14.15 2.38
N GLY A 120 12.61 15.27 2.98
CA GLY A 120 11.51 16.10 2.49
C GLY A 120 10.24 16.02 3.34
N LEU A 121 9.84 14.83 3.79
CA LEU A 121 8.76 14.67 4.76
C LEU A 121 9.28 14.03 6.04
N GLU A 122 8.94 14.63 7.17
CA GLU A 122 9.19 14.07 8.48
C GLU A 122 8.47 12.72 8.66
N LEU A 123 9.03 11.86 9.51
CA LEU A 123 8.46 10.54 9.78
C LEU A 123 7.05 10.62 10.35
N LYS A 124 6.75 11.63 11.16
CA LYS A 124 5.40 11.91 11.67
C LYS A 124 4.39 12.09 10.54
N THR A 125 4.70 13.00 9.60
CA THR A 125 3.85 13.27 8.44
C THR A 125 3.67 12.03 7.56
N ARG A 126 4.76 11.28 7.33
CA ARG A 126 4.69 10.01 6.57
C ARG A 126 3.77 9.00 7.24
N SER A 127 3.85 8.84 8.55
CA SER A 127 2.95 7.96 9.30
C SER A 127 1.50 8.39 9.17
N LEU A 128 1.18 9.68 9.33
CA LEU A 128 -0.20 10.17 9.20
C LEU A 128 -0.76 9.92 7.79
N LEU A 129 0.02 10.18 6.73
CA LEU A 129 -0.37 9.86 5.36
C LEU A 129 -0.61 8.36 5.18
N ASN A 130 0.24 7.52 5.79
CA ASN A 130 0.07 6.08 5.72
C ASN A 130 -1.20 5.60 6.43
N LEU A 131 -1.58 6.20 7.57
CA LEU A 131 -2.87 5.92 8.21
C LEU A 131 -4.04 6.23 7.28
N VAL A 132 -4.04 7.39 6.63
CA VAL A 132 -5.08 7.78 5.66
C VAL A 132 -5.16 6.79 4.50
N MET A 133 -4.02 6.38 3.92
CA MET A 133 -3.98 5.41 2.84
C MET A 133 -4.49 4.02 3.27
N LEU A 134 -4.10 3.56 4.47
CA LEU A 134 -4.56 2.27 5.00
C LEU A 134 -6.05 2.28 5.31
N THR A 135 -6.58 3.42 5.76
CA THR A 135 -8.02 3.63 5.90
C THR A 135 -8.74 3.54 4.56
N ALA A 136 -8.24 4.22 3.52
CA ALA A 136 -8.81 4.17 2.19
C ALA A 136 -8.80 2.75 1.58
N LEU A 137 -7.75 1.97 1.87
CA LEU A 137 -7.58 0.60 1.35
C LEU A 137 -8.27 -0.49 2.18
N GLY A 138 -8.85 -0.14 3.33
CA GLY A 138 -9.48 -1.09 4.23
C GLY A 138 -8.52 -2.09 4.90
N LYS A 139 -7.28 -1.67 5.17
CA LYS A 139 -6.21 -2.55 5.68
C LYS A 139 -6.04 -2.41 7.19
N TRP A 140 -7.00 -2.95 7.93
CA TRP A 140 -7.16 -2.72 9.38
C TRP A 140 -6.06 -3.30 10.26
N ILE A 141 -5.53 -4.48 9.91
CA ILE A 141 -4.41 -5.09 10.64
C ILE A 141 -3.17 -4.19 10.53
N GLU A 142 -2.85 -3.75 9.32
CA GLU A 142 -1.73 -2.84 9.06
C GLU A 142 -1.96 -1.46 9.67
N LEU A 143 -3.19 -0.95 9.63
CA LEU A 143 -3.55 0.32 10.27
C LEU A 143 -3.16 0.29 11.76
N GLY A 144 -3.49 -0.78 12.48
CA GLY A 144 -3.13 -0.91 13.89
C GLY A 144 -1.62 -0.91 14.14
N THR A 145 -0.85 -1.59 13.30
CA THR A 145 0.63 -1.55 13.34
C THR A 145 1.14 -0.13 13.11
N HIS A 146 0.58 0.59 12.15
CA HIS A 146 1.02 1.93 11.80
C HIS A 146 0.52 3.03 12.76
N VAL A 147 -0.54 2.80 13.54
CA VAL A 147 -0.92 3.71 14.64
C VAL A 147 0.18 3.73 15.70
N ARG A 148 0.68 2.56 16.12
CA ARG A 148 1.85 2.48 17.00
C ARG A 148 3.05 3.22 16.42
N GLY A 149 3.32 3.02 15.13
CA GLY A 149 4.42 3.69 14.45
C GLY A 149 4.23 5.20 14.29
N ALA A 150 3.00 5.69 14.16
CA ALA A 150 2.70 7.12 14.15
C ALA A 150 3.07 7.74 15.50
N VAL A 151 2.64 7.14 16.61
CA VAL A 151 2.95 7.61 17.96
C VAL A 151 4.46 7.61 18.22
N ARG A 152 5.19 6.53 17.86
CA ARG A 152 6.66 6.48 17.99
C ARG A 152 7.38 7.55 17.18
N ASN A 153 6.82 7.93 16.03
CA ASN A 153 7.31 9.04 15.21
C ASN A 153 6.87 10.42 15.72
N GLY A 154 6.20 10.50 16.87
CA GLY A 154 5.81 11.74 17.53
C GLY A 154 4.42 12.26 17.15
N ALA A 155 3.59 11.46 16.48
CA ALA A 155 2.19 11.84 16.25
C ALA A 155 1.40 11.76 17.56
N THR A 156 0.66 12.83 17.87
CA THR A 156 -0.27 12.86 18.99
C THR A 156 -1.56 12.11 18.66
N GLU A 157 -2.32 11.71 19.69
CA GLU A 157 -3.67 11.18 19.49
C GLU A 157 -4.54 12.15 18.67
N VAL A 158 -4.42 13.46 18.94
CA VAL A 158 -5.19 14.49 18.24
C VAL A 158 -4.82 14.52 16.75
N GLU A 159 -3.53 14.50 16.39
CA GLU A 159 -3.12 14.47 14.99
C GLU A 159 -3.61 13.20 14.26
N ILE A 160 -3.58 12.05 14.94
CA ILE A 160 -4.12 10.79 14.41
C ILE A 160 -5.63 10.92 14.19
N ARG A 161 -6.36 11.45 15.18
CA ARG A 161 -7.81 11.69 15.12
C ARG A 161 -8.18 12.56 13.93
N GLU A 162 -7.49 13.69 13.73
CA GLU A 162 -7.74 14.62 12.62
C GLU A 162 -7.43 13.98 11.25
N ALA A 163 -6.37 13.18 11.15
CA ALA A 163 -6.06 12.46 9.92
C ALA A 163 -7.15 11.43 9.56
N LEU A 164 -7.68 10.71 10.55
CA LEU A 164 -8.75 9.73 10.33
C LEU A 164 -10.10 10.40 10.04
N LEU A 165 -10.40 11.57 10.62
CA LEU A 165 -11.56 12.38 10.24
C LEU A 165 -11.47 12.81 8.79
N GLN A 166 -10.31 13.32 8.36
CA GLN A 166 -10.05 13.67 6.97
C GLN A 166 -10.28 12.47 6.05
N ALA A 167 -9.72 11.29 6.39
CA ALA A 167 -9.94 10.07 5.61
C ALA A 167 -11.43 9.70 5.52
N SER A 168 -12.18 9.84 6.62
CA SER A 168 -13.61 9.51 6.70
C SER A 168 -14.47 10.34 5.76
N ALA A 169 -14.12 11.62 5.57
CA ALA A 169 -14.83 12.51 4.66
C ALA A 169 -14.73 12.09 3.19
N TYR A 170 -13.59 11.53 2.78
CA TYR A 170 -13.32 11.16 1.38
C TYR A 170 -13.50 9.66 1.09
N CYS A 171 -13.29 8.80 2.08
CA CYS A 171 -13.39 7.34 1.94
C CYS A 171 -14.73 6.77 2.45
N GLY A 172 -15.59 7.63 3.01
CA GLY A 172 -16.90 7.26 3.55
C GLY A 172 -16.85 6.88 5.04
N LEU A 173 -17.98 7.14 5.70
CA LEU A 173 -18.14 6.88 7.14
C LEU A 173 -17.88 5.42 7.56
N PRO A 174 -18.24 4.38 6.80
CA PRO A 174 -17.94 3.00 7.21
C PRO A 174 -16.44 2.73 7.38
N ALA A 175 -15.60 3.20 6.45
CA ALA A 175 -14.15 3.07 6.54
C ALA A 175 -13.58 3.89 7.70
N GLY A 176 -14.12 5.11 7.89
CA GLY A 176 -13.81 5.97 9.03
C GLY A 176 -14.09 5.31 10.38
N MET A 177 -15.31 4.80 10.58
CA MET A 177 -15.71 4.15 11.84
C MET A 177 -14.82 2.96 12.18
N GLU A 178 -14.46 2.14 11.19
CA GLU A 178 -13.56 1.01 11.43
C GLU A 178 -12.13 1.47 11.75
N ALA A 179 -11.63 2.48 11.05
CA ALA A 179 -10.33 3.07 11.37
C ALA A 179 -10.27 3.63 12.80
N PHE A 180 -11.34 4.30 13.25
CA PHE A 180 -11.46 4.80 14.61
C PHE A 180 -11.49 3.67 15.65
N ARG A 181 -12.22 2.57 15.41
CA ARG A 181 -12.22 1.41 16.32
C ARG A 181 -10.82 0.80 16.45
N VAL A 182 -10.13 0.65 15.34
CA VAL A 182 -8.75 0.11 15.33
C VAL A 182 -7.80 1.05 16.07
N ALA A 183 -7.86 2.35 15.78
CA ALA A 183 -6.98 3.33 16.39
C ALA A 183 -7.22 3.45 17.89
N ASP A 184 -8.48 3.55 18.34
CA ASP A 184 -8.82 3.68 19.75
C ASP A 184 -8.40 2.45 20.56
N ARG A 185 -8.60 1.24 20.03
CA ARG A 185 -8.10 0.01 20.65
C ARG A 185 -6.58 0.05 20.83
N VAL A 186 -5.85 0.39 19.77
CA VAL A 186 -4.38 0.42 19.80
C VAL A 186 -3.85 1.51 20.73
N LEU A 187 -4.44 2.71 20.70
CA LEU A 187 -4.05 3.81 21.59
C LEU A 187 -4.32 3.45 23.06
N SER A 188 -5.44 2.79 23.36
CA SER A 188 -5.75 2.31 24.71
C SER A 188 -4.77 1.22 25.17
N GLU A 189 -4.40 0.28 24.29
CA GLU A 189 -3.37 -0.74 24.57
C GLU A 189 -2.01 -0.10 24.91
N MET A 190 -1.64 0.95 24.17
CA MET A 190 -0.38 1.67 24.37
C MET A 190 -0.40 2.53 25.65
N GLU A 191 -1.52 3.19 25.95
CA GLU A 191 -1.71 3.95 27.19
C GLU A 191 -1.60 3.05 28.41
N GLY A 192 -2.23 1.88 28.39
CA GLY A 192 -2.12 0.88 29.46
C GLY A 192 -0.69 0.37 29.70
N LYS A 193 0.21 0.53 28.72
CA LYS A 193 1.64 0.23 28.82
C LYS A 193 2.51 1.45 29.18
N GLY A 194 1.92 2.63 29.30
CA GLY A 194 2.63 3.88 29.54
C GLY A 194 3.43 4.38 28.32
N GLU A 195 3.11 3.91 27.11
CA GLU A 195 3.80 4.30 25.87
C GLU A 195 3.30 5.66 25.31
N LEU A 196 2.14 6.12 25.75
CA LEU A 196 1.63 7.48 25.52
C LEU A 196 0.71 7.92 26.67
N VAL A 197 0.44 9.23 26.69
CA VAL A 197 -0.66 9.82 27.46
C VAL A 197 -1.71 10.30 26.47
N ARG A 198 -2.96 9.90 26.69
CA ARG A 198 -4.10 10.36 25.87
C ARG A 198 -4.49 11.79 26.21
N GLY A 199 -5.08 12.48 25.23
CA GLY A 199 -5.43 13.91 25.30
C GLY A 199 -6.93 14.17 25.23
#